data_AF-A0A844BGW6-F1
#
_entry.id   AF-A0A844BGW6-F1
#
_cell.length_a   1.000
_cell.length_b   1.000
_cell.length_c   1.000
_cell.angle_alpha   90.00
_cell.angle_beta   90.00
_cell.angle_gamma   90.00
#
_symmetry.space_group_name_H-M   'P 1'
#
loop_
_entity.id
_entity.type
_entity.pdbx_description
1 polymer ?
#
loop_
_entity_poly.entity_id
_entity_poly.type
_entity_poly.pdbx_seq_one_letter_code
_entity_poly.pdbx_strand_id
1 'polypeptide(L)'
;MTDQTPDRYVSFLGLDCTGKADRLMEMLAAHMDGTDSRWVGYFERKLAEKTRMGADNLHFVGSQVNALMAFFEETGDKAAQDLLWNLEQTCC
;
A
#
# COMPACT_ATOMS: atom_id res chain seq x y z
N MET A 1 5.58 28.71 -15.91
CA MET A 1 5.05 27.35 -15.74
C MET A 1 5.29 26.99 -14.30
N THR A 2 4.24 26.99 -13.49
CA THR A 2 4.33 26.63 -12.07
C THR A 2 4.46 25.12 -12.03
N ASP A 3 5.65 24.64 -11.67
CA ASP A 3 5.91 23.22 -11.47
C ASP A 3 5.06 22.76 -10.27
N GLN A 4 4.02 21.96 -10.52
CA GLN A 4 3.10 21.45 -9.51
C GLN A 4 3.56 20.08 -8.96
N THR A 5 4.84 19.74 -9.12
CA THR A 5 5.40 18.51 -8.56
C THR A 5 5.38 18.64 -7.03
N PRO A 6 4.57 17.85 -6.31
CA PRO A 6 4.59 17.87 -4.85
C PRO A 6 6.00 17.48 -4.42
N ASP A 7 6.64 18.35 -3.65
CA ASP A 7 7.95 18.07 -3.06
C ASP A 7 7.83 16.82 -2.17
N ARG A 8 8.66 15.80 -2.42
CA ARG A 8 8.71 14.55 -1.64
C ARG A 8 8.98 14.79 -0.14
N TYR A 9 9.37 16.01 0.25
CA TYR A 9 9.63 16.43 1.62
C TYR A 9 8.56 17.35 2.24
N VAL A 10 7.36 17.48 1.65
CA VAL A 10 6.21 18.08 2.38
C VAL A 10 5.63 17.04 3.34
N SER A 11 6.37 16.72 4.39
CA SER A 11 5.74 16.21 5.60
C SER A 11 5.19 17.39 6.41
N PHE A 12 4.13 17.12 7.17
CA PHE A 12 3.55 17.99 8.19
C PHE A 12 2.52 19.04 7.71
N LEU A 13 1.36 18.56 7.23
CA LEU A 13 0.00 18.92 7.71
C LEU A 13 -1.03 18.60 6.60
N GLY A 14 -1.83 17.55 6.77
CA GLY A 14 -3.05 17.32 5.97
C GLY A 14 -3.04 16.15 4.99
N LEU A 15 -1.92 15.42 4.84
CA LEU A 15 -1.90 14.16 4.08
C LEU A 15 -2.18 13.00 5.03
N ASP A 16 -3.37 12.42 4.92
CA ASP A 16 -3.80 11.25 5.69
C ASP A 16 -3.12 9.97 5.19
N CYS A 17 -1.81 9.85 5.43
CA CYS A 17 -1.01 8.69 5.04
C CYS A 17 -1.46 7.42 5.77
N THR A 18 -1.81 7.54 7.06
CA THR A 18 -2.29 6.41 7.87
C THR A 18 -3.62 5.90 7.36
N GLY A 19 -4.62 6.76 7.17
CA GLY A 19 -5.93 6.34 6.66
C GLY A 19 -5.87 5.80 5.24
N LYS A 20 -5.01 6.35 4.38
CA LYS A 20 -4.75 5.78 3.05
C LYS A 20 -4.08 4.41 3.11
N ALA A 21 -3.12 4.21 4.02
CA ALA A 21 -2.49 2.91 4.22
C ALA A 21 -3.50 1.89 4.75
N ASP A 22 -4.31 2.26 5.74
CA ASP A 22 -5.40 1.42 6.27
C ASP A 22 -6.37 1.02 5.15
N ARG A 23 -6.77 2.00 4.32
CA ARG A 23 -7.63 1.75 3.17
C ARG A 23 -7.00 0.78 2.17
N LEU A 24 -5.72 0.93 1.87
CA LEU A 24 -5.02 0.00 0.97
C LEU A 24 -4.96 -1.42 1.55
N MET A 25 -4.79 -1.54 2.88
CA MET A 25 -4.82 -2.85 3.56
C MET A 25 -6.20 -3.51 3.51
N GLU A 26 -7.28 -2.74 3.60
CA GLU A 26 -8.64 -3.25 3.38
C GLU A 26 -8.82 -3.79 1.95
N MET A 27 -8.31 -3.07 0.95
CA MET A 27 -8.35 -3.50 -0.45
C MET A 27 -7.55 -4.78 -0.65
N LEU A 28 -6.35 -4.87 -0.06
CA LEU A 28 -5.53 -6.08 -0.07
C LEU A 28 -6.31 -7.27 0.52
N ALA A 29 -6.90 -7.11 1.71
CA ALA A 29 -7.66 -8.16 2.37
C ALA A 29 -8.86 -8.63 1.52
N ALA A 30 -9.63 -7.70 0.95
CA ALA A 30 -10.77 -8.02 0.11
C ALA A 30 -10.38 -8.82 -1.15
N HIS A 31 -9.24 -8.51 -1.76
CA HIS A 31 -8.73 -9.28 -2.91
C HIS A 31 -8.19 -10.64 -2.48
N MET A 32 -7.49 -10.73 -1.35
CA MET A 32 -6.98 -12.00 -0.83
C MET A 32 -8.11 -13.01 -0.56
N ASP A 33 -9.27 -12.55 -0.07
CA ASP A 33 -10.43 -13.41 0.16
C ASP A 33 -11.11 -13.89 -1.14
N GLY A 34 -10.87 -13.22 -2.27
CA GLY A 34 -11.55 -13.45 -3.55
C GLY A 34 -10.72 -14.13 -4.63
N THR A 35 -9.45 -14.47 -4.36
CA THR A 35 -8.52 -15.00 -5.37
C THR A 35 -7.70 -16.18 -4.85
N ASP A 36 -7.36 -17.12 -5.74
CA ASP A 36 -6.42 -18.21 -5.46
C ASP A 36 -4.97 -17.87 -5.88
N SER A 37 -4.67 -16.58 -6.03
CA SER A 37 -3.35 -16.13 -6.44
C SER A 37 -2.24 -16.60 -5.49
N ARG A 38 -1.06 -16.92 -6.04
CA ARG A 38 0.15 -17.25 -5.26
C ARG A 38 0.53 -16.15 -4.27
N TRP A 39 0.11 -14.91 -4.52
CA TRP A 39 0.37 -13.76 -3.66
C TRP A 39 -0.35 -13.85 -2.32
N VAL A 40 -1.47 -14.58 -2.22
CA VAL A 40 -2.22 -14.74 -0.96
C VAL A 40 -1.32 -15.34 0.11
N GLY A 41 -0.69 -16.50 -0.18
CA GLY A 41 0.23 -17.14 0.76
C GLY A 41 1.50 -16.32 1.06
N TYR A 42 1.93 -15.46 0.14
CA TYR A 42 3.02 -14.50 0.40
C TYR A 42 2.58 -13.43 1.41
N PHE A 43 1.43 -12.80 1.18
CA PHE A 43 0.94 -11.72 2.04
C PHE A 43 0.47 -12.21 3.41
N GLU A 44 -0.12 -13.40 3.52
CA GLU A 44 -0.43 -14.01 4.82
C GLU A 44 0.82 -14.09 5.72
N ARG A 45 1.94 -14.57 5.15
CA ARG A 45 3.22 -14.63 5.87
C ARG A 45 3.72 -13.25 6.26
N LYS A 46 3.65 -12.27 5.35
CA LYS A 46 4.11 -10.90 5.60
C LYS A 46 3.24 -10.17 6.64
N LEU A 47 1.93 -10.41 6.65
CA LEU A 47 1.00 -9.88 7.65
C LEU A 47 1.25 -10.49 9.04
N ALA A 48 1.57 -11.79 9.10
CA ALA A 48 1.99 -12.43 10.34
C ALA A 48 3.32 -11.85 10.87
N GLU A 49 4.31 -11.63 9.99
CA GLU A 49 5.57 -10.97 10.32
C GLU A 49 5.35 -9.53 10.85
N LYS A 50 4.53 -8.74 10.15
CA LYS A 50 4.14 -7.38 10.55
C LYS A 50 3.55 -7.36 11.95
N THR A 51 2.62 -8.27 12.24
CA THR A 51 1.96 -8.40 13.54
C THR A 51 2.96 -8.73 14.64
N ARG A 52 3.87 -9.69 14.39
CA ARG A 52 4.93 -10.06 15.34
C ARG A 52 5.89 -8.89 15.63
N MET A 53 6.15 -8.06 14.63
CA MET A 53 7.06 -6.91 14.75
C MET A 53 6.38 -5.65 15.30
N GLY A 54 5.04 -5.64 15.43
CA GLY A 54 4.30 -4.45 15.83
C GLY A 54 4.38 -3.30 14.81
N ALA A 55 4.62 -3.61 13.54
CA ALA A 55 4.70 -2.60 12.49
C ALA A 55 3.31 -2.08 12.09
N ASP A 56 3.21 -0.76 11.88
CA ASP A 56 2.00 -0.13 11.38
C ASP A 56 1.77 -0.43 9.88
N ASN A 57 0.58 -0.08 9.39
CA ASN A 57 0.18 -0.34 8.01
C ASN A 57 0.98 0.50 7.01
N LEU A 58 1.35 1.73 7.35
CA LEU A 58 2.12 2.60 6.46
C LEU A 58 3.53 2.03 6.23
N HIS A 59 4.21 1.60 7.31
CA HIS A 59 5.50 0.92 7.23
C HIS A 59 5.40 -0.36 6.40
N PHE A 60 4.36 -1.16 6.62
CA PHE A 60 4.13 -2.38 5.85
C PHE A 60 4.00 -2.08 4.35
N VAL A 61 3.10 -1.16 3.98
CA VAL A 61 2.88 -0.77 2.58
C VAL A 61 4.17 -0.28 1.94
N GLY A 62 4.90 0.63 2.60
CA GLY A 62 6.19 1.14 2.10
C GLY A 62 7.24 0.04 1.91
N SER A 63 7.26 -0.98 2.78
CA SER A 63 8.20 -2.10 2.66
C SER A 63 7.82 -3.13 1.59
N GLN A 64 6.55 -3.14 1.15
CA GLN A 64 6.00 -4.14 0.23
C GLN A 64 5.50 -3.55 -1.09
N VAL A 65 5.84 -2.29 -1.43
CA VAL A 65 5.31 -1.56 -2.61
C VAL A 65 5.36 -2.39 -3.90
N ASN A 66 6.51 -2.98 -4.23
CA ASN A 66 6.65 -3.77 -5.47
C ASN A 66 5.77 -5.02 -5.50
N ALA A 67 5.62 -5.69 -4.35
CA ALA A 67 4.77 -6.87 -4.25
C ALA A 67 3.29 -6.49 -4.34
N LEU A 68 2.89 -5.41 -3.66
CA LEU A 68 1.53 -4.88 -3.71
C LEU A 68 1.17 -4.42 -5.12
N MET A 69 2.08 -3.73 -5.82
CA MET A 69 1.87 -3.29 -7.20
C MET A 69 1.64 -4.49 -8.13
N ALA A 70 2.52 -5.50 -8.07
CA ALA A 70 2.39 -6.70 -8.89
C ALA A 70 1.08 -7.47 -8.59
N PHE A 71 0.65 -7.51 -7.33
CA PHE A 71 -0.60 -8.14 -6.96
C PHE A 71 -1.83 -7.39 -7.48
N PHE A 72 -1.88 -6.06 -7.31
CA PHE A 72 -3.00 -5.27 -7.80
C PHE A 72 -3.03 -5.14 -9.33
N GLU A 73 -1.89 -5.30 -10.00
CA GLU A 73 -1.83 -5.47 -11.44
C GLU A 73 -2.47 -6.79 -11.87
N GLU A 74 -2.16 -7.89 -11.18
CA GLU A 74 -2.74 -9.22 -11.45
C GLU A 74 -4.25 -9.26 -11.22
N THR A 75 -4.75 -8.61 -10.17
CA THR A 75 -6.20 -8.52 -9.90
C THR A 75 -6.92 -7.46 -10.73
N GLY A 76 -6.19 -6.60 -11.45
CA GLY A 76 -6.74 -5.51 -12.25
C GLY A 76 -7.31 -4.36 -11.42
N ASP A 77 -6.99 -4.26 -10.13
CA ASP A 77 -7.48 -3.18 -9.28
C ASP A 77 -6.67 -1.89 -9.47
N LYS A 78 -7.09 -1.11 -10.46
CA LYS A 78 -6.47 0.17 -10.77
C LYS A 78 -6.59 1.19 -9.63
N ALA A 79 -7.67 1.15 -8.85
CA ALA A 79 -7.85 2.08 -7.74
C ALA A 79 -6.82 1.80 -6.63
N ALA A 80 -6.52 0.53 -6.37
CA ALA A 80 -5.48 0.13 -5.43
C ALA A 80 -4.08 0.54 -5.93
N GLN A 81 -3.81 0.36 -7.23
CA GLN A 81 -2.54 0.80 -7.84
C GLN A 81 -2.34 2.31 -7.73
N ASP A 82 -3.35 3.11 -8.06
CA ASP A 82 -3.28 4.58 -7.98
C ASP A 82 -3.10 5.06 -6.53
N LEU A 83 -3.78 4.39 -5.57
CA LEU A 83 -3.63 4.68 -4.14
C LEU A 83 -2.22 4.33 -3.64
N LEU A 84 -1.70 3.16 -4.01
CA LEU A 84 -0.35 2.73 -3.67
C LEU A 84 0.71 3.67 -4.25
N TRP A 85 0.57 4.07 -5.51
CA TRP A 85 1.44 5.06 -6.14
C TRP A 85 1.39 6.40 -5.39
N ASN A 86 0.20 6.85 -5.01
CA ASN A 86 0.07 8.08 -4.23
C ASN A 86 0.79 7.96 -2.88
N LEU A 87 0.63 6.84 -2.17
CA LEU A 87 1.33 6.57 -0.90
C LEU A 87 2.85 6.56 -1.08
N GLU A 88 3.36 5.94 -2.14
CA GLU A 88 4.79 5.91 -2.45
C GLU A 88 5.34 7.31 -2.75
N GLN A 89 4.62 8.14 -3.51
CA GLN A 89 5.10 9.47 -3.85
C GLN A 89 4.97 10.49 -2.71
N THR A 90 4.09 10.25 -1.74
CA THR A 90 3.74 11.27 -0.72
C THR A 90 4.07 10.88 0.72
N CYS A 91 4.29 9.60 1.02
CA CYS A 91 4.42 9.11 2.39
C CYS A 91 5.62 8.17 2.63
N CYS A 92 6.33 7.70 1.59
CA CYS A 92 7.41 6.72 1.69
C CYS A 92 8.69 7.15 0.98
#